data_AF-A0A7J3XZU6-F1
#
_entry.id   AF-A0A7J3XZU6-F1
#
_cell.length_a   1.000
_cell.length_b   1.000
_cell.length_c   1.000
_cell.angle_alpha   90.00
_cell.angle_beta   90.00
_cell.angle_gamma   90.00
#
_symmetry.space_group_name_H-M   'P 1'
#
loop_
_entity.id
_entity.type
_entity.pdbx_description
1 polymer ?
#
loop_
_entity_poly.entity_id
_entity_poly.type
_entity_poly.pdbx_seq_one_letter_code
_entity_poly.pdbx_strand_id
1 'polypeptide(L)'
;MANICVYGTVYNNAGTVEESIRSVWKPEYEIVIVDNYSTDGTWEKLLELKKEYNLRLYRYKCSRGLGRNIALHKCPENSLTAYFDLDTKYNQAFHRIIEAAEVYGSASAHALVAVDRGYAIRRGGWRDLNVTEDTDFAVRMYPRIHVPVVVGENANPELPSYLRERRYARSSWAYLRRLLKAHLDAAIGYGISVSKILRIRSKRILAISPIIIPYVKLRGAHSYYDGLPNYSAENLERLSRIIPPRKLGINEDLFFFNIDYHACRALRECLSLDDIVKSIVSPPIIKLSGMSRSFWITYVKNMNIALTVIPIKSLTNAKVRKEVVN
;
A
#
# COMPACT_ATOMS: atom_id res chain seq x y z
N MET A 1 -14.26 -22.86 6.11
CA MET A 1 -13.54 -21.58 6.25
C MET A 1 -12.18 -21.75 5.60
N ALA A 2 -11.70 -20.75 4.86
CA ALA A 2 -10.35 -20.83 4.31
C ALA A 2 -9.33 -20.70 5.45
N ASN A 3 -8.16 -21.33 5.32
CA ASN A 3 -7.07 -21.05 6.25
C ASN A 3 -6.59 -19.61 5.98
N ILE A 4 -6.54 -18.73 6.98
CA ILE A 4 -6.16 -17.32 6.79
C ILE A 4 -4.71 -17.15 7.22
N CYS A 5 -3.88 -16.65 6.30
CA CYS A 5 -2.50 -16.27 6.58
C CYS A 5 -2.31 -14.77 6.41
N VAL A 6 -2.04 -14.06 7.50
CA VAL A 6 -1.57 -12.67 7.44
C VAL A 6 -0.05 -12.65 7.44
N TYR A 7 0.57 -11.82 6.61
CA TYR A 7 2.02 -11.91 6.41
C TYR A 7 2.68 -10.56 6.17
N GLY A 8 3.97 -10.46 6.48
CA GLY A 8 4.71 -9.21 6.33
C GLY A 8 6.23 -9.33 6.42
N THR A 9 6.89 -8.21 6.15
CA THR A 9 8.34 -8.05 6.31
C THR A 9 8.59 -6.94 7.30
N VAL A 10 9.58 -7.11 8.17
CA VAL A 10 9.96 -6.10 9.15
C VAL A 10 11.44 -5.76 9.09
N TYR A 11 11.78 -4.51 9.42
CA TYR A 11 13.15 -4.06 9.64
C TYR A 11 13.15 -2.88 10.61
N ASN A 12 13.74 -3.07 11.78
CA ASN A 12 13.87 -2.04 12.82
C ASN A 12 12.54 -1.36 13.22
N ASN A 13 11.62 -2.14 13.78
CA ASN A 13 10.31 -1.71 14.26
C ASN A 13 10.06 -2.14 15.73
N ALA A 14 11.08 -2.20 16.59
CA ALA A 14 10.91 -2.73 17.96
C ALA A 14 9.83 -1.98 18.77
N GLY A 15 9.68 -0.67 18.50
CA GLY A 15 8.68 0.18 19.15
C GLY A 15 7.23 -0.04 18.69
N THR A 16 6.98 -0.69 17.54
CA THR A 16 5.62 -0.77 16.94
C THR A 16 5.15 -2.19 16.67
N VAL A 17 6.07 -3.15 16.60
CA VAL A 17 5.80 -4.52 16.14
C VAL A 17 4.74 -5.25 16.96
N GLU A 18 4.74 -5.05 18.28
CA GLU A 18 3.78 -5.67 19.19
C GLU A 18 2.35 -5.17 18.98
N GLU A 19 2.17 -3.84 18.96
CA GLU A 19 0.84 -3.26 18.75
C GLU A 19 0.29 -3.62 17.37
N SER A 20 1.16 -3.65 16.36
CA SER A 20 0.78 -4.08 15.01
C SER A 20 0.29 -5.53 14.99
N ILE A 21 1.05 -6.48 15.55
CA ILE A 21 0.66 -7.89 15.63
C ILE A 21 -0.64 -8.07 16.41
N ARG A 22 -0.74 -7.44 17.59
CA ARG A 22 -1.94 -7.51 18.43
C ARG A 22 -3.18 -6.99 17.68
N SER A 23 -3.03 -5.94 16.87
CA SER A 23 -4.14 -5.33 16.13
C SER A 23 -4.66 -6.14 14.94
N VAL A 24 -3.86 -7.08 14.41
CA VAL A 24 -4.26 -7.96 13.29
C VAL A 24 -4.56 -9.38 13.74
N TRP A 25 -4.31 -9.72 15.00
CA TRP A 25 -4.41 -11.09 15.48
C TRP A 25 -5.86 -11.55 15.64
N LYS A 26 -6.11 -12.78 15.20
CA LYS A 26 -7.24 -13.60 15.60
C LYS A 26 -6.73 -15.03 15.82
N PRO A 27 -7.37 -15.84 16.70
CA PRO A 27 -6.95 -17.23 16.95
C PRO A 27 -6.86 -18.09 15.69
N GLU A 28 -7.74 -17.86 14.71
CA GLU A 28 -7.78 -18.58 13.45
C GLU A 28 -6.76 -18.11 12.40
N TYR A 29 -6.00 -17.03 12.67
CA TYR A 29 -4.99 -16.53 11.75
C TYR A 29 -3.63 -17.18 12.02
N GLU A 30 -2.96 -17.59 10.95
CA GLU A 30 -1.51 -17.81 10.97
C GLU A 30 -0.80 -16.51 10.57
N ILE A 31 0.21 -16.10 11.34
CA ILE A 31 0.96 -14.89 11.07
C ILE A 31 2.38 -15.24 10.62
N VAL A 32 2.75 -14.90 9.39
CA VAL A 32 4.08 -15.19 8.84
C VAL A 32 4.90 -13.92 8.69
N ILE A 33 6.03 -13.84 9.38
CA ILE A 33 6.88 -12.63 9.40
C ILE A 33 8.30 -12.97 8.95
N VAL A 34 8.82 -12.16 8.04
CA VAL A 34 10.23 -12.16 7.63
C VAL A 34 10.92 -10.92 8.20
N ASP A 35 11.87 -11.14 9.11
CA ASP A 35 12.75 -10.08 9.64
C ASP A 35 13.97 -9.87 8.74
N ASN A 36 14.24 -8.63 8.36
CA ASN A 36 15.36 -8.25 7.50
C ASN A 36 16.68 -8.05 8.26
N TYR A 37 16.95 -8.94 9.22
CA TYR A 37 18.05 -8.81 10.17
C TYR A 37 18.01 -7.46 10.90
N SER A 38 16.90 -7.19 11.59
CA SER A 38 16.79 -6.03 12.48
C SER A 38 17.87 -6.05 13.56
N THR A 39 18.31 -4.87 13.99
CA THR A 39 19.37 -4.67 14.98
C THR A 39 18.94 -3.82 16.17
N ASP A 40 17.64 -3.53 16.30
CA ASP A 40 17.05 -2.64 17.30
C ASP A 40 16.23 -3.39 18.37
N GLY A 41 16.36 -4.71 18.46
CA GLY A 41 15.55 -5.56 19.35
C GLY A 41 14.26 -6.10 18.73
N THR A 42 13.94 -5.77 17.46
CA THR A 42 12.70 -6.26 16.80
C THR A 42 12.62 -7.79 16.79
N TRP A 43 13.74 -8.48 16.50
CA TRP A 43 13.76 -9.94 16.37
C TRP A 43 13.49 -10.63 17.71
N GLU A 44 14.14 -10.14 18.76
CA GLU A 44 13.97 -10.62 20.13
C GLU A 44 12.52 -10.42 20.58
N LYS A 45 11.94 -9.26 20.27
CA LYS A 45 10.52 -8.98 20.57
C LYS A 45 9.57 -9.90 19.82
N LEU A 46 9.85 -10.22 18.55
CA LEU A 46 9.07 -11.20 17.78
C LEU A 46 9.13 -12.60 18.41
N LEU A 47 10.30 -13.04 18.88
CA LEU A 47 10.45 -14.34 19.53
C LEU A 47 9.62 -14.44 20.82
N GLU A 48 9.52 -13.36 21.59
CA GLU A 48 8.64 -13.30 22.76
C GLU A 48 7.17 -13.35 22.36
N LEU A 49 6.74 -12.55 21.38
CA LEU A 49 5.36 -12.54 20.89
C LEU A 49 4.93 -13.90 20.31
N LYS A 50 5.86 -14.67 19.74
CA LYS A 50 5.56 -16.03 19.23
C LYS A 50 5.05 -16.98 20.32
N LYS A 51 5.31 -16.71 21.61
CA LYS A 51 4.82 -17.52 22.73
C LYS A 51 3.31 -17.33 22.96
N GLU A 52 2.76 -16.19 22.55
CA GLU A 52 1.37 -15.80 22.75
C GLU A 52 0.54 -15.87 21.46
N TYR A 53 1.16 -15.49 20.34
CA TYR A 53 0.52 -15.40 19.03
C TYR A 53 1.00 -16.53 18.10
N ASN A 54 0.15 -16.97 17.17
CA ASN A 54 0.47 -18.01 16.18
C ASN A 54 1.43 -17.50 15.08
N LEU A 55 2.67 -17.19 15.47
CA LEU A 55 3.69 -16.60 14.60
C LEU A 55 4.63 -17.65 14.02
N ARG A 56 4.89 -17.54 12.72
CA ARG A 56 6.00 -18.21 12.03
C ARG A 56 7.01 -17.17 11.60
N LEU A 57 8.22 -17.28 12.15
CA LEU A 57 9.26 -16.27 12.04
C LEU A 57 10.42 -16.78 11.21
N TYR A 58 10.94 -15.91 10.34
CA TYR A 58 12.09 -16.17 9.48
C TYR A 58 13.01 -14.95 9.44
N ARG A 59 14.31 -15.16 9.20
CA ARG A 59 15.26 -14.06 8.93
C ARG A 59 15.86 -14.20 7.54
N TYR A 60 15.85 -13.12 6.77
CA TYR A 60 16.45 -13.04 5.44
C TYR A 60 16.99 -11.65 5.18
N LYS A 61 18.16 -11.53 4.55
CA LYS A 61 18.62 -10.22 4.07
C LYS A 61 17.95 -9.93 2.73
N CYS A 62 17.00 -9.00 2.70
CA CYS A 62 16.14 -8.81 1.53
C CYS A 62 15.69 -7.34 1.33
N SER A 63 15.07 -7.06 0.18
CA SER A 63 14.24 -5.87 0.02
C SER A 63 12.88 -6.05 0.72
N ARG A 64 12.08 -4.99 0.79
CA ARG A 64 10.74 -5.02 1.39
C ARG A 64 9.82 -6.01 0.65
N GLY A 65 9.75 -5.88 -0.68
CA GLY A 65 8.95 -6.75 -1.54
C GLY A 65 9.47 -8.19 -1.59
N LEU A 66 10.79 -8.41 -1.62
CA LEU A 66 11.33 -9.78 -1.56
C LEU A 66 10.99 -10.46 -0.23
N GLY A 67 11.07 -9.75 0.90
CA GLY A 67 10.66 -10.29 2.19
C GLY A 67 9.17 -10.69 2.19
N ARG A 68 8.31 -9.86 1.59
CA ARG A 68 6.87 -10.15 1.50
C ARG A 68 6.62 -11.34 0.59
N ASN A 69 7.43 -11.50 -0.45
CA ASN A 69 7.38 -12.67 -1.32
C ASN A 69 7.73 -13.95 -0.55
N ILE A 70 8.82 -13.91 0.22
CA ILE A 70 9.25 -15.06 1.03
C ILE A 70 8.16 -15.40 2.05
N ALA A 71 7.61 -14.41 2.75
CA ALA A 71 6.53 -14.60 3.72
C ALA A 71 5.29 -15.22 3.07
N LEU A 72 4.85 -14.71 1.90
CA LEU A 72 3.76 -15.30 1.11
C LEU A 72 4.00 -16.78 0.76
N HIS A 73 5.23 -17.15 0.38
CA HIS A 73 5.57 -18.54 0.06
C HIS A 73 5.59 -19.44 1.30
N LYS A 74 5.82 -18.87 2.49
CA LYS A 74 5.80 -19.60 3.77
C LYS A 74 4.40 -19.75 4.35
N CYS A 75 3.41 -18.97 3.91
CA CYS A 75 2.00 -19.21 4.23
C CYS A 75 1.57 -20.63 3.84
N PRO A 76 0.61 -21.24 4.55
CA PRO A 76 0.10 -22.58 4.24
C PRO A 76 -0.50 -22.65 2.83
N GLU A 77 -0.45 -23.82 2.22
CA GLU A 77 -1.15 -24.05 0.95
C GLU A 77 -2.67 -23.88 1.13
N ASN A 78 -3.36 -23.50 0.05
CA ASN A 78 -4.81 -23.25 0.05
C ASN A 78 -5.29 -22.22 1.09
N SER A 79 -4.41 -21.27 1.46
CA SER A 79 -4.77 -20.16 2.35
C SER A 79 -5.24 -18.93 1.59
N LEU A 80 -6.18 -18.20 2.19
CA LEU A 80 -6.43 -16.81 1.87
C LEU A 80 -5.32 -15.99 2.53
N THR A 81 -4.67 -15.12 1.77
CA THR A 81 -3.51 -14.36 2.25
C THR A 81 -3.77 -12.87 2.23
N ALA A 82 -3.31 -12.17 3.27
CA ALA A 82 -3.37 -10.72 3.35
C ALA A 82 -2.05 -10.17 3.91
N TYR A 83 -1.45 -9.21 3.21
CA TYR A 83 -0.24 -8.59 3.73
C TYR A 83 -0.55 -7.50 4.74
N PHE A 84 0.38 -7.24 5.65
CA PHE A 84 0.32 -6.10 6.57
C PHE A 84 1.72 -5.55 6.86
N ASP A 85 1.75 -4.30 7.32
CA ASP A 85 2.94 -3.57 7.72
C ASP A 85 3.10 -3.60 9.24
N LEU A 86 4.31 -3.88 9.71
CA LEU A 86 4.61 -4.03 11.14
C LEU A 86 4.90 -2.70 11.87
N ASP A 87 4.59 -1.57 11.23
CA ASP A 87 4.55 -0.23 11.82
C ASP A 87 3.16 0.42 11.70
N THR A 88 2.12 -0.41 11.53
CA THR A 88 0.74 0.04 11.43
C THR A 88 -0.11 -0.61 12.51
N LYS A 89 -0.94 0.19 13.18
CA LYS A 89 -2.00 -0.28 14.08
C LYS A 89 -3.29 -0.42 13.28
N TYR A 90 -3.78 -1.65 13.15
CA TYR A 90 -4.95 -1.96 12.36
C TYR A 90 -6.26 -1.80 13.14
N ASN A 91 -7.32 -1.46 12.43
CA ASN A 91 -8.67 -1.35 12.97
C ASN A 91 -9.54 -2.52 12.47
N GLN A 92 -10.79 -2.59 12.94
CA GLN A 92 -11.71 -3.70 12.62
C GLN A 92 -12.00 -3.84 11.12
N ALA A 93 -11.85 -2.79 10.31
CA ALA A 93 -12.02 -2.89 8.86
C ALA A 93 -11.00 -3.87 8.26
N PHE A 94 -9.78 -3.99 8.79
CA PHE A 94 -8.79 -4.96 8.32
C PHE A 94 -9.38 -6.39 8.25
N HIS A 95 -10.00 -6.84 9.34
CA HIS A 95 -10.62 -8.17 9.41
C HIS A 95 -11.83 -8.28 8.49
N ARG A 96 -12.68 -7.24 8.43
CA ARG A 96 -13.86 -7.21 7.55
C ARG A 96 -13.49 -7.33 6.07
N ILE A 97 -12.36 -6.77 5.65
CA ILE A 97 -11.86 -6.90 4.27
C ILE A 97 -11.40 -8.34 3.99
N ILE A 98 -10.74 -9.00 4.94
CA ILE A 98 -10.34 -10.41 4.80
C ILE A 98 -11.59 -11.31 4.73
N GLU A 99 -12.55 -11.11 5.62
CA GLU A 99 -13.84 -11.83 5.62
C GLU A 99 -14.57 -11.62 4.27
N ALA A 100 -14.58 -10.40 3.74
CA ALA A 100 -15.14 -10.13 2.42
C ALA A 100 -14.36 -10.86 1.30
N ALA A 101 -13.03 -10.97 1.40
CA ALA A 101 -12.25 -11.71 0.42
C ALA A 101 -12.57 -13.22 0.42
N GLU A 102 -12.96 -13.82 1.55
CA GLU A 102 -13.46 -15.21 1.57
C GLU A 102 -14.74 -15.38 0.75
N VAL A 103 -15.65 -14.41 0.82
CA VAL A 103 -16.95 -14.44 0.13
C VAL A 103 -16.80 -14.12 -1.37
N TYR A 104 -16.08 -13.05 -1.69
CA TYR A 104 -15.97 -12.55 -3.06
C TYR A 104 -14.81 -13.19 -3.84
N GLY A 105 -13.89 -13.88 -3.15
CA GLY A 105 -12.69 -14.54 -3.69
C GLY A 105 -11.43 -13.66 -3.62
N SER A 106 -11.56 -12.34 -3.63
CA SER A 106 -10.48 -11.40 -3.31
C SER A 106 -11.04 -10.01 -3.03
N ALA A 107 -10.40 -9.29 -2.11
CA ALA A 107 -10.80 -7.94 -1.73
C ALA A 107 -9.58 -7.05 -1.52
N SER A 108 -9.82 -5.73 -1.58
CA SER A 108 -8.82 -4.73 -1.24
C SER A 108 -9.42 -3.56 -0.50
N ALA A 109 -8.58 -2.87 0.23
CA ALA A 109 -8.83 -1.55 0.80
C ALA A 109 -7.57 -0.71 0.66
N HIS A 110 -7.55 0.49 1.25
CA HIS A 110 -6.34 1.31 1.21
C HIS A 110 -5.17 0.57 1.89
N ALA A 111 -4.09 0.35 1.14
CA ALA A 111 -2.89 -0.39 1.58
C ALA A 111 -3.14 -1.84 2.06
N LEU A 112 -4.17 -2.51 1.52
CA LEU A 112 -4.46 -3.91 1.82
C LEU A 112 -4.96 -4.65 0.58
N VAL A 113 -4.42 -5.84 0.35
CA VAL A 113 -4.91 -6.81 -0.64
C VAL A 113 -5.03 -8.17 0.03
N ALA A 114 -6.22 -8.74 -0.01
CA ALA A 114 -6.54 -10.09 0.46
C ALA A 114 -6.90 -10.98 -0.74
N VAL A 115 -6.17 -12.08 -0.94
CA VAL A 115 -6.28 -12.94 -2.11
C VAL A 115 -5.77 -14.35 -1.83
N ASP A 116 -6.28 -15.35 -2.55
CA ASP A 116 -5.77 -16.73 -2.53
C ASP A 116 -4.25 -16.77 -2.76
N ARG A 117 -3.55 -17.52 -1.91
CA ARG A 117 -2.09 -17.70 -1.99
C ARG A 117 -1.66 -18.24 -3.35
N GLY A 118 -2.34 -19.29 -3.82
CA GLY A 118 -1.98 -19.98 -5.05
C GLY A 118 -2.08 -19.05 -6.25
N TYR A 119 -3.16 -18.28 -6.33
CA TYR A 119 -3.36 -17.23 -7.31
C TYR A 119 -2.26 -16.16 -7.23
N ALA A 120 -1.93 -15.66 -6.04
CA ALA A 120 -0.87 -14.67 -5.88
C ALA A 120 0.49 -15.16 -6.38
N ILE A 121 0.86 -16.41 -6.04
CA ILE A 121 2.11 -17.03 -6.49
C ILE A 121 2.10 -17.24 -8.01
N ARG A 122 1.01 -17.76 -8.60
CA ARG A 122 0.89 -17.94 -10.07
C ARG A 122 1.00 -16.61 -10.83
N ARG A 123 0.61 -15.50 -10.21
CA ARG A 123 0.72 -14.14 -10.77
C ARG A 123 2.11 -13.51 -10.51
N GLY A 124 3.06 -14.26 -9.97
CA GLY A 124 4.45 -13.85 -9.77
C GLY A 124 4.79 -13.33 -8.36
N GLY A 125 3.87 -13.45 -7.39
CA GLY A 125 4.12 -13.07 -5.99
C GLY A 125 4.47 -11.59 -5.82
N TRP A 126 5.35 -11.25 -4.87
CA TRP A 126 5.88 -9.90 -4.71
C TRP A 126 7.20 -9.74 -5.47
N ARG A 127 7.39 -8.60 -6.15
CA ARG A 127 8.66 -8.28 -6.80
C ARG A 127 9.72 -7.84 -5.79
N ASP A 128 10.99 -8.07 -6.13
CA ASP A 128 12.15 -7.57 -5.38
C ASP A 128 12.31 -6.05 -5.55
N LEU A 129 11.48 -5.30 -4.82
CA LEU A 129 11.40 -3.85 -4.81
C LEU A 129 11.40 -3.34 -3.36
N ASN A 130 11.99 -2.17 -3.14
CA ASN A 130 11.95 -1.52 -1.83
C ASN A 130 10.82 -0.52 -1.68
N VAL A 131 10.29 0.00 -2.77
CA VAL A 131 9.18 0.95 -2.79
C VAL A 131 8.25 0.55 -3.92
N THR A 132 6.97 0.92 -3.81
CA THR A 132 5.93 0.67 -4.82
C THR A 132 5.66 -0.81 -5.09
N GLU A 133 6.18 -1.69 -4.23
CA GLU A 133 5.95 -3.13 -4.30
C GLU A 133 4.48 -3.47 -4.04
N ASP A 134 3.78 -2.67 -3.23
CA ASP A 134 2.35 -2.71 -2.95
C ASP A 134 1.51 -2.37 -4.18
N THR A 135 1.81 -1.26 -4.85
CA THR A 135 1.16 -0.85 -6.09
C THR A 135 1.34 -1.92 -7.18
N ASP A 136 2.57 -2.41 -7.36
CA ASP A 136 2.86 -3.47 -8.35
C ASP A 136 2.13 -4.78 -8.04
N PHE A 137 2.06 -5.15 -6.76
CA PHE A 137 1.33 -6.33 -6.33
C PHE A 137 -0.18 -6.17 -6.57
N ALA A 138 -0.76 -5.07 -6.10
CA ALA A 138 -2.20 -4.82 -6.16
C ALA A 138 -2.74 -4.79 -7.60
N VAL A 139 -2.07 -4.09 -8.51
CA VAL A 139 -2.49 -4.04 -9.93
C VAL A 139 -2.42 -5.43 -10.59
N ARG A 140 -1.47 -6.29 -10.19
CA ARG A 140 -1.36 -7.66 -10.71
C ARG A 140 -2.38 -8.61 -10.12
N MET A 141 -2.67 -8.47 -8.82
CA MET A 141 -3.65 -9.31 -8.14
C MET A 141 -5.05 -9.04 -8.65
N TYR A 142 -5.33 -7.77 -8.98
CA TYR A 142 -6.60 -7.36 -9.56
C TYR A 142 -7.82 -7.82 -8.72
N PRO A 143 -7.94 -7.31 -7.47
CA PRO A 143 -8.96 -7.77 -6.53
C PRO A 143 -10.36 -7.66 -7.12
N ARG A 144 -11.26 -8.58 -6.75
CA ARG A 144 -12.64 -8.60 -7.28
C ARG A 144 -13.47 -7.45 -6.77
N ILE A 145 -13.22 -7.04 -5.52
CA ILE A 145 -13.88 -5.90 -4.89
C ILE A 145 -12.85 -4.95 -4.28
N HIS A 146 -13.24 -3.69 -4.18
CA HIS A 146 -12.50 -2.67 -3.45
C HIS A 146 -13.43 -1.96 -2.47
N VAL A 147 -12.95 -1.73 -1.25
CA VAL A 147 -13.70 -1.03 -0.21
C VAL A 147 -12.89 0.20 0.19
N PRO A 148 -13.40 1.42 -0.06
CA PRO A 148 -12.65 2.66 0.11
C PRO A 148 -12.60 3.08 1.58
N VAL A 149 -11.85 2.33 2.39
CA VAL A 149 -11.65 2.58 3.82
C VAL A 149 -10.18 2.49 4.20
N VAL A 150 -9.84 3.20 5.27
CA VAL A 150 -8.55 3.04 5.95
C VAL A 150 -8.63 1.87 6.91
N VAL A 151 -7.70 0.92 6.79
CA VAL A 151 -7.67 -0.29 7.63
C VAL A 151 -6.69 -0.19 8.81
N GLY A 152 -5.90 0.87 8.89
CA GLY A 152 -4.96 1.08 9.98
C GLY A 152 -4.23 2.42 9.91
N GLU A 153 -3.58 2.76 11.02
CA GLU A 153 -2.85 4.00 11.22
C GLU A 153 -1.35 3.70 11.35
N ASN A 154 -0.54 4.35 10.52
CA ASN A 154 0.92 4.23 10.62
C ASN A 154 1.41 4.87 11.92
N ALA A 155 2.40 4.27 12.57
CA ALA A 155 2.97 4.80 13.82
C ALA A 155 3.71 6.14 13.65
N ASN A 156 4.10 6.52 12.42
CA ASN A 156 4.79 7.77 12.12
C ASN A 156 4.19 8.45 10.87
N PRO A 157 2.93 8.93 10.92
CA PRO A 157 2.24 9.45 9.75
C PRO A 157 2.81 10.80 9.28
N GLU A 158 3.47 11.54 10.18
CA GLU A 158 4.03 12.86 9.90
C GLU A 158 5.35 12.84 9.12
N LEU A 159 6.05 11.70 9.08
CA LEU A 159 7.36 11.59 8.45
C LEU A 159 7.22 11.27 6.95
N PRO A 160 7.73 12.14 6.05
CA PRO A 160 7.83 11.83 4.64
C PRO A 160 8.57 10.52 4.37
N SER A 161 8.15 9.80 3.34
CA SER A 161 8.72 8.51 2.95
C SER A 161 10.24 8.55 2.77
N TYR A 162 10.80 9.60 2.17
CA TYR A 162 12.26 9.72 1.99
C TYR A 162 13.02 9.79 3.32
N LEU A 163 12.46 10.44 4.35
CA LEU A 163 13.07 10.46 5.68
C LEU A 163 12.96 9.10 6.37
N ARG A 164 11.85 8.38 6.18
CA ARG A 164 11.69 6.98 6.67
C ARG A 164 12.76 6.06 6.08
N GLU A 165 13.20 6.30 4.84
CA GLU A 165 14.24 5.50 4.20
C GLU A 165 15.62 5.64 4.87
N ARG A 166 15.86 6.67 5.68
CA ARG A 166 17.13 6.88 6.39
C ARG A 166 17.45 5.71 7.33
N ARG A 167 16.44 5.08 7.92
CA ARG A 167 16.63 3.95 8.86
C ARG A 167 17.32 2.74 8.22
N TYR A 168 17.25 2.61 6.88
CA TYR A 168 17.88 1.52 6.12
C TYR A 168 19.34 1.81 5.74
N ALA A 169 19.89 2.96 6.14
CA ALA A 169 21.22 3.40 5.76
C ALA A 169 22.07 3.76 6.97
N ARG A 170 23.27 3.16 7.06
CA ARG A 170 24.24 3.41 8.14
C ARG A 170 25.16 4.61 7.88
N SER A 171 25.18 5.12 6.65
CA SER A 171 26.02 6.26 6.23
C SER A 171 25.31 7.12 5.18
N SER A 172 25.78 8.34 4.98
CA SER A 172 25.23 9.25 3.97
C SER A 172 25.35 8.70 2.54
N TRP A 173 26.45 8.01 2.22
CA TRP A 173 26.62 7.31 0.94
C TRP A 173 25.64 6.13 0.78
N ALA A 174 25.45 5.33 1.83
CA ALA A 174 24.47 4.25 1.81
C ALA A 174 23.04 4.80 1.64
N TYR A 175 22.75 5.96 2.23
CA TYR A 175 21.46 6.63 2.10
C TYR A 175 21.24 7.18 0.68
N LEU A 176 22.24 7.81 0.07
CA LEU A 176 22.16 8.24 -1.32
C LEU A 176 21.89 7.04 -2.25
N ARG A 177 22.64 5.94 -2.07
CA ARG A 177 22.42 4.69 -2.83
C ARG A 177 21.00 4.15 -2.61
N ARG A 178 20.47 4.24 -1.39
CA ARG A 178 19.10 3.84 -1.05
C ARG A 178 18.06 4.68 -1.79
N LEU A 179 18.22 6.00 -1.82
CA LEU A 179 17.33 6.90 -2.55
C LEU A 179 17.37 6.66 -4.07
N LEU A 180 18.57 6.45 -4.64
CA LEU A 180 18.72 6.10 -6.05
C LEU A 180 18.01 4.78 -6.37
N LYS A 181 18.23 3.75 -5.54
CA LYS A 181 17.54 2.46 -5.69
C LYS A 181 16.03 2.61 -5.55
N ALA A 182 15.53 3.42 -4.62
CA ALA A 182 14.10 3.70 -4.49
C ALA A 182 13.52 4.36 -5.74
N HIS A 183 14.22 5.31 -6.38
CA HIS A 183 13.77 5.88 -7.65
C HIS A 183 13.71 4.86 -8.79
N LEU A 184 14.70 3.96 -8.87
CA LEU A 184 14.72 2.88 -9.85
C LEU A 184 13.60 1.85 -9.59
N ASP A 185 13.38 1.48 -8.32
CA ASP A 185 12.31 0.57 -7.89
C ASP A 185 10.93 1.17 -8.20
N ALA A 186 10.73 2.45 -7.90
CA ALA A 186 9.51 3.17 -8.24
C ALA A 186 9.25 3.18 -9.76
N ALA A 187 10.29 3.32 -10.57
CA ALA A 187 10.14 3.27 -12.02
C ALA A 187 9.70 1.88 -12.52
N ILE A 188 10.17 0.80 -11.88
CA ILE A 188 9.71 -0.57 -12.15
C ILE A 188 8.27 -0.75 -11.69
N GLY A 189 7.95 -0.44 -10.43
CA GLY A 189 6.63 -0.67 -9.86
C GLY A 189 5.53 0.14 -10.55
N TYR A 190 5.84 1.37 -10.97
CA TYR A 190 4.94 2.20 -11.77
C TYR A 190 4.88 1.84 -13.25
N GLY A 191 5.71 0.89 -13.71
CA GLY A 191 5.75 0.46 -15.10
C GLY A 191 6.08 1.61 -16.06
N ILE A 192 7.08 2.43 -15.71
CA ILE A 192 7.44 3.64 -16.46
C ILE A 192 8.00 3.26 -17.85
N SER A 193 7.51 3.92 -18.88
CA SER A 193 8.01 3.80 -20.27
C SER A 193 8.30 5.19 -20.84
N VAL A 194 8.96 5.24 -22.00
CA VAL A 194 9.23 6.52 -22.72
C VAL A 194 7.94 7.33 -22.89
N SER A 195 6.87 6.71 -23.40
CA SER A 195 5.58 7.37 -23.63
C SER A 195 4.97 7.91 -22.32
N LYS A 196 5.08 7.16 -21.22
CA LYS A 196 4.60 7.61 -19.90
C LYS A 196 5.43 8.76 -19.34
N ILE A 197 6.76 8.75 -19.49
CA ILE A 197 7.62 9.86 -19.06
C ILE A 197 7.21 11.16 -19.76
N LEU A 198 6.99 11.10 -21.07
CA LEU A 198 6.53 12.24 -21.87
C LEU A 198 5.15 12.74 -21.40
N ARG A 199 4.26 11.83 -20.98
CA ARG A 199 2.92 12.18 -20.44
C ARG A 199 2.96 12.78 -19.03
N ILE A 200 3.85 12.29 -18.16
CA ILE A 200 4.03 12.82 -16.80
C ILE A 200 4.59 14.25 -16.83
N ARG A 201 5.34 14.62 -17.88
CA ARG A 201 5.93 15.97 -18.07
C ARG A 201 6.76 16.44 -16.87
N SER A 202 7.41 15.50 -16.17
CA SER A 202 8.32 15.83 -15.07
C SER A 202 9.73 16.05 -15.61
N LYS A 203 10.23 17.29 -15.55
CA LYS A 203 11.61 17.63 -15.95
C LYS A 203 12.67 16.75 -15.28
N ARG A 204 12.50 16.44 -13.99
CA ARG A 204 13.43 15.58 -13.22
C ARG A 204 13.48 14.16 -13.78
N ILE A 205 12.33 13.49 -13.92
CA ILE A 205 12.22 12.16 -14.52
C ILE A 205 12.77 12.13 -15.95
N LEU A 206 12.51 13.17 -16.75
CA LEU A 206 13.05 13.27 -18.11
C LEU A 206 14.59 13.35 -18.11
N ALA A 207 15.18 14.13 -17.20
CA ALA A 207 16.64 14.25 -17.10
C ALA A 207 17.32 12.91 -16.74
N ILE A 208 16.66 12.07 -15.94
CA ILE A 208 17.21 10.77 -15.51
C ILE A 208 16.70 9.60 -16.38
N SER A 209 15.87 9.85 -17.40
CA SER A 209 15.29 8.80 -18.23
C SER A 209 16.30 7.93 -18.97
N PRO A 210 17.47 8.44 -19.43
CA PRO A 210 18.49 7.60 -20.07
C PRO A 210 19.02 6.48 -19.17
N ILE A 211 18.95 6.65 -17.84
CA ILE A 211 19.35 5.62 -16.87
C ILE A 211 18.15 4.72 -16.53
N ILE A 212 16.97 5.33 -16.32
CA ILE A 212 15.77 4.60 -15.91
C ILE A 212 15.31 3.60 -16.99
N ILE A 213 15.23 4.02 -18.25
CA ILE A 213 14.60 3.21 -19.31
C ILE A 213 15.36 1.89 -19.54
N PRO A 214 16.69 1.87 -19.72
CA PRO A 214 17.43 0.61 -19.84
C PRO A 214 17.28 -0.27 -18.60
N TYR A 215 17.34 0.32 -17.40
CA TYR A 215 17.22 -0.41 -16.14
C TYR A 215 15.86 -1.11 -16.01
N VAL A 216 14.78 -0.37 -16.28
CA VAL A 216 13.39 -0.86 -16.23
C VAL A 216 13.17 -1.98 -17.25
N LYS A 217 13.71 -1.86 -18.47
CA LYS A 217 13.65 -2.91 -19.49
C LYS A 217 14.39 -4.18 -19.05
N LEU A 218 15.62 -4.04 -18.55
CA LEU A 218 16.44 -5.17 -18.12
C LEU A 218 15.82 -5.90 -16.91
N ARG A 219 15.14 -5.18 -16.03
CA ARG A 219 14.49 -5.73 -14.84
C ARG A 219 13.07 -6.27 -15.10
N GLY A 220 12.61 -6.27 -16.34
CA GLY A 220 11.29 -6.83 -16.72
C GLY A 220 10.12 -6.05 -16.12
N ALA A 221 10.21 -4.72 -16.07
CA ALA A 221 9.08 -3.93 -15.63
C ALA A 221 7.92 -4.05 -16.62
N HIS A 222 6.73 -4.38 -16.10
CA HIS A 222 5.53 -4.49 -16.90
C HIS A 222 4.60 -3.30 -16.65
N SER A 223 4.17 -2.72 -17.76
CA SER A 223 3.04 -1.80 -17.83
C SER A 223 1.79 -2.63 -18.02
N TYR A 224 0.84 -2.53 -17.09
CA TYR A 224 -0.43 -3.27 -17.23
C TYR A 224 -1.48 -2.51 -18.05
N TYR A 225 -1.30 -1.19 -18.23
CA TYR A 225 -2.19 -0.34 -19.00
C TYR A 225 -1.40 0.62 -19.88
N ASP A 226 -1.78 0.66 -21.16
CA ASP A 226 -1.14 1.54 -22.12
C ASP A 226 -1.41 3.02 -21.78
N GLY A 227 -0.32 3.77 -21.71
CA GLY A 227 -0.37 5.21 -21.49
C GLY A 227 -0.62 5.66 -20.05
N LEU A 228 -0.87 4.77 -19.08
CA LEU A 228 -1.03 5.13 -17.66
C LEU A 228 0.02 4.46 -16.76
N PRO A 229 0.62 5.18 -15.80
CA PRO A 229 1.41 4.55 -14.74
C PRO A 229 0.58 3.54 -13.95
N ASN A 230 1.22 2.51 -13.39
CA ASN A 230 0.52 1.44 -12.69
C ASN A 230 -0.30 1.93 -11.47
N TYR A 231 0.15 2.99 -10.78
CA TYR A 231 -0.65 3.59 -9.69
C TYR A 231 -1.97 4.20 -10.20
N SER A 232 -1.97 4.77 -11.40
CA SER A 232 -3.19 5.32 -12.02
C SER A 232 -4.11 4.22 -12.51
N ALA A 233 -3.53 3.17 -13.10
CA ALA A 233 -4.29 1.98 -13.46
C ALA A 233 -4.97 1.36 -12.22
N GLU A 234 -4.21 1.18 -11.15
CA GLU A 234 -4.73 0.68 -9.88
C GLU A 234 -5.91 1.52 -9.37
N ASN A 235 -5.81 2.86 -9.39
CA ASN A 235 -6.93 3.73 -8.98
C ASN A 235 -8.18 3.54 -9.84
N LEU A 236 -8.04 3.43 -11.16
CA LEU A 236 -9.18 3.20 -12.06
C LEU A 236 -9.82 1.83 -11.82
N GLU A 237 -9.00 0.81 -11.54
CA GLU A 237 -9.50 -0.54 -11.29
C GLU A 237 -10.14 -0.69 -9.92
N ARG A 238 -9.65 0.03 -8.92
CA ARG A 238 -10.34 0.16 -7.63
C ARG A 238 -11.69 0.84 -7.80
N LEU A 239 -11.76 1.91 -8.61
CA LEU A 239 -13.00 2.66 -8.87
C LEU A 239 -14.07 1.81 -9.54
N SER A 240 -13.70 0.94 -10.49
CA SER A 240 -14.65 0.09 -11.21
C SER A 240 -15.23 -1.06 -10.36
N ARG A 241 -14.72 -1.27 -9.14
CA ARG A 241 -15.02 -2.44 -8.29
C ARG A 241 -15.44 -2.06 -6.87
N ILE A 242 -15.89 -0.83 -6.67
CA ILE A 242 -16.21 -0.33 -5.33
C ILE A 242 -17.43 -1.05 -4.76
N ILE A 243 -17.30 -1.50 -3.51
CA ILE A 243 -18.41 -1.84 -2.63
C ILE A 243 -18.51 -0.80 -1.51
N PRO A 244 -19.70 -0.24 -1.25
CA PRO A 244 -19.95 0.62 -0.11
C PRO A 244 -19.55 -0.02 1.24
N PRO A 245 -18.82 0.68 2.13
CA PRO A 245 -18.39 0.14 3.43
C PRO A 245 -19.55 -0.42 4.27
N ARG A 246 -20.70 0.27 4.26
CA ARG A 246 -21.93 -0.16 4.97
C ARG A 246 -22.43 -1.54 4.56
N LYS A 247 -22.20 -1.99 3.31
CA LYS A 247 -22.61 -3.33 2.86
C LYS A 247 -21.83 -4.45 3.54
N LEU A 248 -20.68 -4.14 4.12
CA LEU A 248 -19.81 -5.07 4.85
C LEU A 248 -19.84 -4.82 6.37
N GLY A 249 -20.76 -3.98 6.86
CA GLY A 249 -20.83 -3.60 8.27
C GLY A 249 -19.61 -2.80 8.75
N ILE A 250 -18.91 -2.11 7.85
CA ILE A 250 -17.77 -1.25 8.20
C ILE A 250 -18.28 0.18 8.44
N ASN A 251 -17.81 0.81 9.52
CA ASN A 251 -18.14 2.20 9.83
C ASN A 251 -17.69 3.12 8.67
N GLU A 252 -18.64 3.89 8.13
CA GLU A 252 -18.38 4.85 7.07
C GLU A 252 -17.44 5.99 7.51
N ASP A 253 -17.26 6.25 8.81
CA ASP A 253 -16.27 7.23 9.28
C ASP A 253 -14.84 6.91 8.83
N LEU A 254 -14.54 5.63 8.56
CA LEU A 254 -13.25 5.17 8.01
C LEU A 254 -13.11 5.41 6.51
N PHE A 255 -14.12 5.97 5.85
CA PHE A 255 -14.14 6.18 4.42
C PHE A 255 -12.98 7.07 3.97
N PHE A 256 -12.22 6.54 3.03
CA PHE A 256 -11.12 7.22 2.37
C PHE A 256 -11.06 6.75 0.92
N PHE A 257 -11.25 7.69 0.01
CA PHE A 257 -11.12 7.45 -1.42
C PHE A 257 -10.22 8.53 -2.02
N ASN A 258 -9.15 8.11 -2.70
CA ASN A 258 -8.28 9.03 -3.42
C ASN A 258 -8.16 8.61 -4.89
N ILE A 259 -8.01 9.59 -5.77
CA ILE A 259 -7.67 9.39 -7.17
C ILE A 259 -6.54 10.34 -7.56
N ASP A 260 -5.58 9.83 -8.33
CA ASP A 260 -4.46 10.62 -8.82
C ASP A 260 -4.84 11.43 -10.07
N TYR A 261 -4.01 12.41 -10.40
CA TYR A 261 -4.26 13.34 -11.51
C TYR A 261 -4.37 12.64 -12.86
N HIS A 262 -3.56 11.61 -13.11
CA HIS A 262 -3.54 10.94 -14.40
C HIS A 262 -4.73 10.00 -14.58
N ALA A 263 -5.15 9.30 -13.52
CA ALA A 263 -6.41 8.56 -13.50
C ALA A 263 -7.60 9.49 -13.70
N CYS A 264 -7.65 10.60 -12.95
CA CYS A 264 -8.70 11.63 -13.10
C CYS A 264 -8.79 12.15 -14.54
N ARG A 265 -7.65 12.43 -15.19
CA ARG A 265 -7.63 12.85 -16.61
C ARG A 265 -8.03 11.77 -17.59
N ALA A 266 -7.77 10.50 -17.28
CA ALA A 266 -8.14 9.39 -18.16
C ALA A 266 -9.67 9.22 -18.23
N LEU A 267 -10.38 9.54 -17.15
CA LEU A 267 -11.84 9.53 -17.07
C LEU A 267 -12.52 10.65 -17.89
N ARG A 268 -11.75 11.49 -18.59
CA ARG A 268 -12.20 12.62 -19.42
C ARG A 268 -13.10 13.65 -18.77
N GLU A 269 -13.51 13.50 -17.52
CA GLU A 269 -14.03 14.55 -16.64
C GLU A 269 -14.26 13.98 -15.24
N CYS A 270 -13.61 14.55 -14.22
CA CYS A 270 -13.83 14.17 -12.82
C CYS A 270 -15.18 14.65 -12.25
N LEU A 271 -16.08 15.13 -13.11
CA LEU A 271 -17.40 15.63 -12.75
C LEU A 271 -18.27 14.51 -12.17
N SER A 272 -18.17 13.30 -12.70
CA SER A 272 -18.95 12.14 -12.21
C SER A 272 -18.42 11.54 -10.91
N LEU A 273 -17.20 11.89 -10.47
CA LEU A 273 -16.64 11.32 -9.24
C LEU A 273 -17.44 11.72 -8.01
N ASP A 274 -17.98 12.94 -7.98
CA ASP A 274 -18.78 13.40 -6.84
C ASP A 274 -20.05 12.56 -6.71
N ASP A 275 -20.70 12.24 -7.84
CA ASP A 275 -21.93 11.44 -7.84
C ASP A 275 -21.65 9.96 -7.54
N ILE A 276 -20.54 9.43 -8.06
CA ILE A 276 -20.06 8.09 -7.70
C ILE A 276 -19.83 8.02 -6.19
N VAL A 277 -19.09 8.98 -5.61
CA VAL A 277 -18.80 9.00 -4.16
C VAL A 277 -20.08 9.13 -3.33
N LYS A 278 -21.03 9.99 -3.72
CA LYS A 278 -22.34 10.10 -3.05
C LYS A 278 -23.15 8.81 -3.09
N SER A 279 -22.98 7.97 -4.12
CA SER A 279 -23.62 6.64 -4.17
C SER A 279 -22.95 5.63 -3.22
N ILE A 280 -21.67 5.82 -2.94
CA ILE A 280 -20.83 4.91 -2.16
C ILE A 280 -20.92 5.17 -0.66
N VAL A 281 -21.01 6.43 -0.23
CA VAL A 281 -20.96 6.81 1.19
C VAL A 281 -21.98 7.90 1.49
N SER A 282 -22.60 7.86 2.67
CA SER A 282 -23.56 8.89 3.08
C SER A 282 -22.91 10.27 3.26
N PRO A 283 -23.65 11.39 3.16
CA PRO A 283 -23.19 12.70 3.65
C PRO A 283 -23.00 12.74 5.18
N PRO A 284 -22.24 13.71 5.74
CA PRO A 284 -21.41 14.70 5.04
C PRO A 284 -20.16 14.06 4.42
N ILE A 285 -19.64 14.65 3.33
CA ILE A 285 -18.42 14.18 2.63
C ILE A 285 -17.51 15.39 2.44
N ILE A 286 -16.25 15.27 2.86
CA ILE A 286 -15.23 16.29 2.68
C ILE A 286 -14.45 15.96 1.41
N LYS A 287 -14.39 16.91 0.47
CA LYS A 287 -13.62 16.80 -0.77
C LYS A 287 -12.39 17.70 -0.71
N LEU A 288 -11.21 17.10 -0.78
CA LEU A 288 -9.92 17.77 -0.85
C LEU A 288 -9.39 17.68 -2.28
N SER A 289 -9.04 18.82 -2.89
CA SER A 289 -8.56 18.87 -4.28
C SER A 289 -7.19 19.54 -4.38
N GLY A 290 -6.37 19.05 -5.31
CA GLY A 290 -5.07 19.63 -5.65
C GLY A 290 -4.03 19.49 -4.54
N MET A 291 -4.10 18.45 -3.70
CA MET A 291 -3.13 18.24 -2.62
C MET A 291 -1.77 17.81 -3.16
N SER A 292 -1.75 16.92 -4.15
CA SER A 292 -0.56 16.54 -4.93
C SER A 292 -0.96 15.87 -6.25
N ARG A 293 0.00 15.46 -7.08
CA ARG A 293 -0.30 14.64 -8.28
C ARG A 293 -0.81 13.24 -7.93
N SER A 294 -0.39 12.67 -6.81
CA SER A 294 -0.79 11.33 -6.33
C SER A 294 -2.09 11.35 -5.53
N PHE A 295 -2.38 12.49 -4.88
CA PHE A 295 -3.62 12.76 -4.15
C PHE A 295 -4.30 13.97 -4.81
N TRP A 296 -4.78 13.77 -6.04
CA TRP A 296 -5.34 14.88 -6.81
C TRP A 296 -6.72 15.26 -6.29
N ILE A 297 -7.61 14.27 -6.15
CA ILE A 297 -8.86 14.44 -5.43
C ILE A 297 -8.91 13.36 -4.35
N THR A 298 -9.33 13.75 -3.14
CA THR A 298 -9.52 12.84 -2.02
C THR A 298 -10.83 13.16 -1.34
N TYR A 299 -11.59 12.12 -1.03
CA TYR A 299 -12.85 12.19 -0.32
C TYR A 299 -12.71 11.45 0.99
N VAL A 300 -13.14 12.10 2.07
CA VAL A 300 -13.14 11.51 3.42
C VAL A 300 -14.43 11.86 4.14
N LYS A 301 -14.81 11.02 5.10
CA LYS A 301 -15.92 11.31 6.02
C LYS A 301 -15.49 12.17 7.20
N ASN A 302 -14.23 12.05 7.60
CA ASN A 302 -13.65 12.75 8.73
C ASN A 302 -12.23 13.25 8.39
N MET A 303 -11.89 14.49 8.76
CA MET A 303 -10.56 15.06 8.53
C MET A 303 -9.46 14.28 9.27
N ASN A 304 -9.76 13.69 10.43
CA ASN A 304 -8.84 12.84 11.17
C ASN A 304 -8.36 11.67 10.30
N ILE A 305 -9.24 11.09 9.48
CA ILE A 305 -8.85 10.03 8.55
C ILE A 305 -7.88 10.54 7.49
N ALA A 306 -8.11 11.75 6.93
CA ALA A 306 -7.16 12.33 5.99
C ALA A 306 -5.77 12.48 6.60
N LEU A 307 -5.69 12.90 7.87
CA LEU A 307 -4.44 13.05 8.62
C LEU A 307 -3.70 11.74 8.89
N THR A 308 -4.42 10.63 9.06
CA THR A 308 -3.80 9.30 9.25
C THR A 308 -3.13 8.75 7.99
N VAL A 309 -3.61 9.16 6.81
CA VAL A 309 -3.15 8.63 5.52
C VAL A 309 -2.20 9.58 4.79
N ILE A 310 -2.44 10.89 4.90
CA ILE A 310 -1.73 11.91 4.13
C ILE A 310 -0.73 12.62 5.03
N PRO A 311 0.59 12.45 4.81
CA PRO A 311 1.58 13.18 5.58
C PRO A 311 1.39 14.69 5.38
N ILE A 312 1.20 15.46 6.45
CA ILE A 312 0.96 16.92 6.38
C ILE A 312 2.05 17.63 5.57
N LYS A 313 3.31 17.19 5.71
CA LYS A 313 4.47 17.73 4.97
C LYS A 313 4.45 17.46 3.47
N SER A 314 3.58 16.57 2.99
CA SER A 314 3.37 16.28 1.57
C SER A 314 2.32 17.17 0.90
N LEU A 315 1.57 17.95 1.68
CA LEU A 315 0.55 18.88 1.18
C LEU A 315 1.23 20.08 0.53
N THR A 316 1.12 20.19 -0.80
CA THR A 316 1.68 21.34 -1.54
C THR A 316 0.75 22.55 -1.56
N ASN A 317 -0.53 22.36 -1.22
CA ASN A 317 -1.53 23.42 -1.23
C ASN A 317 -1.67 24.06 0.16
N ALA A 318 -1.30 25.34 0.29
CA ALA A 318 -1.34 26.08 1.54
C ALA A 318 -2.77 26.22 2.12
N LYS A 319 -3.80 26.30 1.26
CA LYS A 319 -5.20 26.38 1.69
C LYS A 319 -5.63 25.06 2.33
N VAL A 320 -5.36 23.93 1.67
CA VAL A 320 -5.65 22.60 2.21
C VAL A 320 -4.85 22.34 3.49
N ARG A 321 -3.58 22.75 3.53
CA ARG A 321 -2.78 22.64 4.75
C ARG A 321 -3.40 23.41 5.92
N LYS A 322 -4.01 24.58 5.67
CA LYS A 322 -4.71 25.36 6.70
C LYS A 322 -6.04 24.71 7.13
N GLU A 323 -6.75 24.05 6.23
CA GLU A 323 -8.00 23.30 6.51
C GLU A 323 -7.76 21.95 7.19
N VAL A 324 -6.57 21.36 7.02
CA VAL A 324 -6.19 20.06 7.59
C VAL A 324 -5.53 20.21 8.97
N VAL A 325 -4.90 21.34 9.26
CA VAL A 325 -4.15 21.59 10.51
C VAL A 325 -4.99 22.30 11.59
N ASN A 326 -6.01 23.08 11.20
CA ASN A 326 -6.87 23.83 12.12
C ASN A 326 -8.25 23.19 12.23
#